data_AF-A0A101JRC7-F1
#
_entry.id   AF-A0A101JRC7-F1
#
_cell.length_a   1.000
_cell.length_b   1.000
_cell.length_c   1.000
_cell.angle_alpha   90.00
_cell.angle_beta   90.00
_cell.angle_gamma   90.00
#
_symmetry.space_group_name_H-M   'P 1'
#
loop_
_entity.id
_entity.type
_entity.pdbx_description
1 polymer ?
#
loop_
_entity_poly.entity_id
_entity_poly.type
_entity_poly.pdbx_seq_one_letter_code
_entity_poly.pdbx_strand_id
1 'polypeptide(L)' 'MTFGYALHTCLGAPLARLESRVVLEQLLERFPDLRLARGYRREPAPGLVMVRRPARLDNLL' A
#
# COMPACT_ATOMS: atom_id res chain seq x y z
N MET A 1 16.79 -0.86 -2.60
CA MET A 1 16.89 -0.15 -1.29
C MET A 1 15.58 0.59 -1.04
N THR A 2 14.67 0.04 -0.22
CA THR A 2 13.29 0.57 -0.05
C THR A 2 13.17 1.69 0.97
N PHE A 3 14.04 1.69 2.00
CA PHE A 3 13.97 2.61 3.14
C PHE A 3 15.22 3.49 3.28
N GLY A 4 15.93 3.77 2.17
CA GLY A 4 17.20 4.51 2.22
C GLY A 4 18.34 3.72 2.87
N TYR A 5 19.44 4.41 3.19
CA TYR A 5 20.66 3.85 3.77
C TYR A 5 21.47 4.91 4.53
N ALA A 6 22.29 4.47 5.49
CA ALA A 6 23.14 5.30 6.34
C ALA A 6 22.36 6.47 6.98
N LEU A 7 22.88 7.71 6.85
CA LEU A 7 22.31 8.94 7.42
C LEU A 7 20.87 9.23 6.94
N HIS A 8 20.46 8.67 5.79
CA HIS A 8 19.13 8.83 5.23
C HIS A 8 18.31 7.54 5.30
N THR A 9 18.58 6.71 6.31
CA THR A 9 17.70 5.56 6.61
C THR A 9 16.36 6.09 7.13
N CYS A 10 15.27 5.58 6.58
CA CYS A 10 13.92 5.93 7.00
C CYS A 10 13.72 5.54 8.46
N LEU A 11 13.49 6.53 9.31
CA LEU A 11 13.22 6.35 10.74
C LEU A 11 12.01 5.43 10.98
N GLY A 12 11.03 5.46 10.10
CA GLY A 12 9.82 4.64 10.16
C GLY A 12 9.96 3.21 9.62
N ALA A 13 11.13 2.80 9.13
CA ALA A 13 11.30 1.48 8.51
C ALA A 13 10.88 0.29 9.40
N PRO A 14 11.18 0.27 10.72
CA PRO A 14 10.71 -0.82 11.59
C PRO A 14 9.19 -0.85 11.72
N LEU A 15 8.56 0.31 11.91
CA LEU A 15 7.11 0.44 12.07
C LEU A 15 6.38 0.05 10.78
N ALA A 16 6.80 0.59 9.63
CA ALA A 16 6.18 0.29 8.34
C ALA A 16 6.22 -1.21 8.01
N ARG A 17 7.27 -1.92 8.42
CA ARG A 17 7.37 -3.39 8.25
C ARG A 17 6.36 -4.12 9.14
N LEU A 18 6.25 -3.71 10.41
CA LEU A 18 5.30 -4.31 11.35
C LEU A 18 3.85 -4.07 10.88
N GLU A 19 3.52 -2.83 10.54
CA GLU A 19 2.19 -2.47 10.02
C GLU A 19 1.86 -3.23 8.74
N SER A 20 2.78 -3.29 7.78
CA SER A 20 2.57 -4.03 6.52
C SER A 20 2.30 -5.50 6.78
N ARG A 21 3.02 -6.12 7.72
CA ARG A 21 2.80 -7.51 8.09
C ARG A 21 1.39 -7.73 8.65
N VAL A 22 1.02 -6.96 9.68
CA VAL A 22 -0.28 -7.08 10.33
C VAL A 22 -1.41 -6.79 9.35
N VAL A 23 -1.32 -5.71 8.57
CA VAL A 23 -2.36 -5.32 7.61
C VAL A 23 -2.55 -6.40 6.55
N LEU A 24 -1.47 -6.93 5.97
CA LEU A 24 -1.58 -7.96 4.93
C LEU A 24 -2.12 -9.28 5.48
N GLU A 25 -1.68 -9.71 6.65
CA GLU A 25 -2.19 -10.91 7.32
C GLU A 25 -3.70 -10.77 7.57
N GLN A 26 -4.13 -9.68 8.22
CA GLN A 26 -5.53 -9.48 8.58
C GLN A 26 -6.43 -9.23 7.37
N LEU A 27 -5.94 -8.53 6.35
CA LEU A 27 -6.70 -8.27 5.12
C LEU A 27 -7.01 -9.57 4.38
N LEU A 28 -6.03 -10.46 4.24
CA LEU A 28 -6.18 -11.73 3.53
C LEU A 28 -6.99 -12.75 4.34
N GLU A 29 -6.88 -12.74 5.66
CA GLU A 29 -7.70 -13.57 6.53
C GLU A 29 -9.18 -13.16 6.50
N ARG A 30 -9.45 -11.83 6.57
CA ARG A 30 -10.81 -11.31 6.64
C ARG A 30 -11.54 -11.31 5.30
N PHE A 31 -10.81 -11.16 4.20
CA PHE A 31 -11.36 -11.03 2.85
C PHE A 31 -10.63 -11.98 1.88
N PRO A 32 -10.84 -13.31 1.99
CA PRO A 32 -10.11 -14.30 1.21
C PRO A 32 -10.35 -14.18 -0.30
N ASP A 33 -11.52 -13.68 -0.70
CA ASP A 33 -11.92 -13.50 -2.09
C ASP A 33 -11.72 -12.06 -2.59
N LEU A 34 -10.94 -11.24 -1.89
CA LEU A 34 -10.68 -9.85 -2.28
C LEU A 34 -10.13 -9.76 -3.71
N ARG A 35 -10.88 -9.09 -4.59
CA ARG A 35 -10.48 -8.81 -5.97
C ARG A 35 -10.63 -7.32 -6.29
N LEU A 36 -9.93 -6.86 -7.32
CA LEU A 36 -10.16 -5.52 -7.87
C LEU A 36 -11.55 -5.44 -8.52
N ALA A 37 -12.17 -4.26 -8.45
CA ALA A 37 -13.40 -3.94 -9.18
C ALA A 37 -13.29 -4.32 -10.67
N ARG A 38 -14.37 -4.84 -11.25
CA ARG A 38 -14.40 -5.16 -12.68
C ARG A 38 -14.14 -3.88 -13.48
N GLY A 39 -13.15 -3.92 -14.37
CA GLY A 39 -12.75 -2.75 -15.16
C GLY A 39 -11.88 -1.73 -14.41
N TYR A 40 -11.40 -2.05 -13.20
CA TYR A 40 -10.49 -1.19 -12.46
C TYR A 40 -9.27 -0.81 -13.30
N ARG A 41 -9.03 0.50 -13.40
CA ARG A 41 -7.86 1.08 -14.03
C ARG A 41 -7.13 1.94 -13.01
N ARG A 42 -5.81 1.74 -12.91
CA ARG A 42 -4.97 2.52 -11.99
C ARG A 42 -4.83 3.95 -12.49
N GLU A 43 -5.59 4.86 -11.90
CA GLU A 43 -5.45 6.29 -12.14
C GLU A 43 -4.45 6.90 -11.15
N PRO A 44 -3.57 7.82 -11.59
CA PRO A 44 -2.68 8.52 -10.67
C PRO A 44 -3.49 9.40 -9.72
N ALA A 45 -3.08 9.47 -8.46
CA ALA A 45 -3.68 10.40 -7.52
C ALA A 45 -3.54 11.85 -8.02
N PRO A 46 -4.60 12.68 -7.92
CA PRO A 46 -4.54 14.07 -8.33
C PRO A 46 -3.61 14.87 -7.40
N GLY A 47 -2.98 15.90 -7.95
CA GLY A 47 -2.10 16.83 -7.24
C GLY A 47 -0.63 16.37 -7.11
N LEU A 48 0.18 17.20 -6.44
CA LEU A 48 1.58 16.89 -6.19
C LEU A 48 1.70 15.93 -5.00
N VAL A 49 1.92 14.64 -5.29
CA VAL A 49 2.19 13.60 -4.29
C VAL A 49 3.63 13.12 -4.42
N MET A 50 4.37 13.05 -3.30
CA MET A 50 5.74 12.52 -3.29
C MET A 50 5.80 10.99 -3.50
N VAL A 51 4.66 10.29 -3.37
CA VAL A 51 4.58 8.83 -3.47
C VAL A 51 3.62 8.41 -4.58
N ARG A 52 3.98 7.34 -5.30
CA ARG A 52 3.15 6.76 -6.35
C ARG A 52 2.02 5.92 -5.73
N ARG A 53 0.82 6.47 -5.66
CA ARG A 53 -0.41 5.75 -5.24
C ARG A 53 -1.51 5.88 -6.30
N PRO A 54 -2.48 4.95 -6.34
CA PRO A 54 -3.68 5.15 -7.14
C PRO A 54 -4.56 6.26 -6.52
N ALA A 55 -5.41 6.88 -7.34
CA ALA A 55 -6.43 7.82 -6.87
C ALA A 55 -7.47 7.12 -5.99
N ARG A 56 -7.85 5.89 -6.36
CA ARG A 56 -8.75 4.99 -5.63
C ARG A 56 -8.31 3.55 -5.81
N LEU A 57 -8.71 2.67 -4.89
CA LEU A 57 -8.48 1.23 -4.98
C LEU A 57 -9.83 0.53 -4.75
N ASP A 58 -10.65 0.53 -5.80
CA ASP A 58 -11.99 -0.06 -5.74
C ASP A 58 -11.87 -1.59 -5.79
N ASN A 59 -12.55 -2.29 -4.89
CA ASN A 59 -12.57 -3.73 -4.78
C ASN A 59 -13.96 -4.31 -5.03
N LEU A 60 -14.00 -5.59 -5.39
CA LEU A 60 -15.18 -6.43 -5.21
C LEU A 60 -14.97 -7.16 -3.89
N LEU A 61 -15.94 -7.02 -2.99
CA LEU A 61 -16.14 -7.95 -1.88
C LEU A 61 -16.88 -9.18 -2.41
#